data_AF-N6UKH3-F1
#
_entry.id   AF-N6UKH3-F1
#
_cell.length_a   1.000
_cell.length_b   1.000
_cell.length_c   1.000
_cell.angle_alpha   90.00
_cell.angle_beta   90.00
_cell.angle_gamma   90.00
#
_symmetry.space_group_name_H-M   'P 1'
#
loop_
_entity.id
_entity.type
_entity.pdbx_description
1 polymer ?
#
loop_
_entity_poly.entity_id
_entity_poly.type
_entity_poly.pdbx_seq_one_letter_code
_entity_poly.pdbx_strand_id
1 'polypeptide(L)'
;MQVPHRLIQLMAKPVGRRYASHGAVAKSTYNDLPSPSGSWQTNYDAQQRKYNAQLALGVGVFAGTLLFGKAAGFFEFYNDYPERPAVIDNYKD
;
A
#
# COMPACT_ATOMS: atom_id res chain seq x y z
N MET A 1 -16.39 -11.84 16.68
CA MET A 1 -15.30 -10.92 17.07
C MET A 1 -15.62 -9.55 16.49
N GLN A 2 -16.11 -8.61 17.32
CA GLN A 2 -16.48 -7.26 16.89
C GLN A 2 -15.30 -6.32 17.10
N VAL A 3 -14.70 -5.85 16.01
CA VAL A 3 -13.65 -4.83 16.08
C VAL A 3 -14.32 -3.48 16.35
N PRO A 4 -13.93 -2.75 17.41
CA PRO A 4 -14.56 -1.49 17.76
C PRO A 4 -14.30 -0.45 16.66
N HIS A 5 -15.38 -0.03 15.98
CA HIS A 5 -15.37 0.91 14.87
C HIS A 5 -14.86 2.32 15.25
N ARG A 6 -14.61 2.57 16.54
CA ARG A 6 -14.14 3.87 17.04
C ARG A 6 -12.66 4.15 16.76
N LEU A 7 -11.86 3.13 16.48
CA LEU A 7 -10.43 3.32 16.17
C LEU A 7 -10.19 3.86 14.75
N ILE A 8 -11.10 3.60 13.80
CA ILE A 8 -10.94 4.02 12.40
C ILE A 8 -11.27 5.51 12.21
N GLN A 9 -12.17 6.07 13.02
CA GLN A 9 -12.59 7.48 12.90
C GLN A 9 -11.52 8.49 13.34
N LEU A 10 -10.55 8.08 14.15
CA LEU A 10 -9.43 8.94 14.57
C LEU A 10 -8.37 9.17 13.48
N MET A 11 -8.42 8.41 12.38
CA MET A 11 -7.39 8.43 11.32
C MET A 11 -7.89 8.99 9.98
N ALA A 12 -9.19 9.27 9.85
CA ALA A 12 -9.77 9.85 8.64
C ALA A 12 -9.68 11.38 8.70
N LYS A 13 -8.67 11.97 8.05
CA LYS A 13 -8.66 13.41 7.78
C LYS A 13 -9.87 13.75 6.91
N PRO A 14 -10.77 14.67 7.32
CA PRO A 14 -11.95 15.00 6.53
C PRO A 14 -11.49 15.65 5.21
N VAL A 15 -11.75 14.98 4.09
CA VAL A 15 -11.54 15.51 2.74
C VAL A 15 -12.72 16.42 2.42
N GLY A 16 -12.45 17.74 2.37
CA GLY A 16 -13.33 18.76 1.80
C GLY A 16 -14.72 18.88 2.43
N ARG A 17 -14.91 19.81 3.37
CA ARG A 17 -16.25 20.26 3.78
C ARG A 17 -16.93 20.94 2.59
N ARG A 18 -18.05 20.40 2.12
CA ARG A 18 -18.96 21.08 1.18
C ARG A 18 -19.71 22.20 1.94
N TYR A 19 -19.56 23.44 1.50
CA TYR A 19 -20.18 24.63 2.11
C TYR A 19 -21.67 24.81 1.74
N ALA A 20 -22.45 23.74 1.69
CA ALA A 20 -23.90 23.84 1.52
C ALA A 20 -24.56 23.71 2.90
N SER A 21 -24.67 24.80 3.66
CA SER A 21 -25.35 24.82 4.95
C SER A 21 -26.72 25.51 4.86
N HIS A 22 -27.79 24.77 5.11
CA HIS A 22 -29.13 25.31 5.42
C HIS A 22 -29.25 25.73 6.91
N GLY A 23 -28.18 26.26 7.48
CA GLY A 23 -28.10 26.68 8.88
C GLY A 23 -27.17 27.89 9.04
N ALA A 24 -27.17 28.52 10.22
CA ALA A 24 -26.41 29.73 10.50
C ALA A 24 -24.98 29.63 9.97
N VAL A 25 -24.68 30.40 8.94
CA VAL A 25 -23.38 30.40 8.25
C VAL A 25 -22.33 30.87 9.24
N ALA A 26 -21.38 30.00 9.56
CA ALA A 26 -20.23 30.39 10.39
C ALA A 26 -19.53 31.57 9.73
N LYS A 27 -19.40 32.68 10.46
CA LYS A 27 -18.79 33.90 9.95
C LYS A 27 -17.32 33.61 9.64
N SER A 28 -16.95 33.65 8.36
CA SER A 28 -15.57 33.54 7.94
C SER A 28 -14.74 34.64 8.63
N THR A 29 -13.68 34.23 9.31
CA THR A 29 -12.72 35.11 9.96
C THR A 29 -11.38 35.08 9.22
N TYR A 30 -10.53 36.07 9.45
CA TYR A 30 -9.18 36.12 8.87
C TYR A 30 -8.32 34.89 9.25
N ASN A 31 -8.66 34.21 10.36
CA ASN A 31 -8.00 32.96 10.74
C ASN A 31 -8.34 31.76 9.83
N ASP A 32 -9.35 31.87 8.98
CA ASP A 32 -9.73 30.82 8.02
C ASP A 32 -8.93 30.89 6.72
N LEU A 33 -8.08 31.91 6.55
CA LEU A 33 -7.19 32.03 5.41
C LEU A 33 -6.15 30.91 5.44
N PRO A 34 -5.78 30.33 4.28
CA PRO A 34 -4.72 29.35 4.22
C PRO A 34 -3.41 29.96 4.73
N SER A 35 -2.94 29.46 5.87
CA SER A 35 -1.64 29.81 6.40
C SER A 35 -0.54 29.18 5.54
N PRO A 36 0.58 29.87 5.28
CA PRO A 36 1.69 29.31 4.51
C PRO A 36 2.16 27.99 5.14
N SER A 37 2.11 26.90 4.38
CA SER A 37 2.44 25.55 4.86
C SER A 37 3.95 25.25 4.86
N GLY A 38 4.80 26.28 4.94
CA GLY A 38 6.25 26.17 4.79
C GLY A 38 6.71 25.86 3.36
N SER A 39 7.97 25.44 3.19
CA SER A 39 8.53 25.09 1.89
C SER A 39 7.90 23.81 1.35
N TRP A 40 7.42 23.86 0.11
CA TRP A 40 6.88 22.71 -0.61
C TRP A 40 7.91 21.56 -0.70
N GLN A 41 9.19 21.91 -0.83
CA GLN A 41 10.27 20.95 -1.01
C GLN A 41 10.46 20.10 0.24
N THR A 42 10.46 20.71 1.43
CA THR A 42 10.59 19.98 2.69
C THR A 42 9.44 18.97 2.88
N ASN A 43 8.23 19.35 2.50
CA ASN A 43 7.07 18.46 2.58
C ASN A 43 7.17 17.31 1.55
N TYR A 44 7.64 17.62 0.34
CA TYR A 44 7.89 16.63 -0.70
C TYR A 44 8.96 15.61 -0.27
N ASP A 45 10.11 16.08 0.22
CA ASP A 45 11.22 15.23 0.65
C ASP A 45 10.81 14.31 1.82
N ALA A 46 10.01 14.83 2.76
CA ALA A 46 9.47 14.05 3.86
C ALA A 46 8.55 12.91 3.37
N GLN A 47 7.71 13.19 2.38
CA GLN A 47 6.83 12.19 1.77
C GLN A 47 7.61 11.18 0.95
N GLN A 48 8.59 11.64 0.17
CA GLN A 48 9.45 10.78 -0.64
C GLN A 48 10.23 9.80 0.22
N ARG A 49 10.77 10.24 1.37
CA ARG A 49 11.44 9.34 2.33
C ARG A 49 10.50 8.26 2.86
N LYS A 50 9.25 8.61 3.14
CA LYS A 50 8.23 7.64 3.60
C LYS A 50 7.94 6.60 2.52
N TYR A 51 7.73 7.02 1.27
CA TYR A 51 7.43 6.09 0.18
C TYR A 51 8.62 5.20 -0.15
N ASN A 52 9.84 5.74 -0.16
CA ASN A 52 11.05 4.95 -0.35
C ASN A 52 11.23 3.88 0.75
N ALA A 53 10.90 4.21 2.00
CA ALA A 53 10.92 3.24 3.09
C ALA A 53 9.88 2.13 2.90
N GLN A 54 8.66 2.48 2.48
CA GLN A 54 7.61 1.50 2.16
C GLN A 54 8.00 0.61 0.99
N LEU A 55 8.60 1.19 -0.06
CA LEU A 55 9.09 0.44 -1.21
C LEU A 55 10.17 -0.56 -0.80
N ALA A 56 11.18 -0.13 -0.03
CA ALA A 56 12.24 -1.00 0.45
C ALA A 56 11.68 -2.15 1.31
N LEU A 57 10.72 -1.85 2.19
CA LEU A 57 10.05 -2.87 3.00
C LEU A 57 9.26 -3.85 2.13
N GLY A 58 8.50 -3.36 1.15
CA GLY A 58 7.73 -4.20 0.23
C GLY A 58 8.63 -5.14 -0.58
N VAL A 59 9.73 -4.61 -1.13
CA VAL A 59 10.74 -5.41 -1.85
C VAL A 59 11.37 -6.46 -0.94
N GLY A 60 11.74 -6.10 0.29
CA GLY A 60 12.34 -7.01 1.25
C GLY A 60 11.40 -8.15 1.66
N VAL A 61 10.14 -7.83 1.96
CA VAL A 61 9.12 -8.84 2.30
C VAL A 61 8.85 -9.76 1.12
N PHE A 62 8.72 -9.21 -0.10
CA PHE A 62 8.48 -10.01 -1.29
C PHE A 62 9.64 -10.96 -1.60
N ALA A 63 10.87 -10.45 -1.61
CA ALA A 63 12.07 -11.27 -1.83
C ALA A 63 12.23 -12.34 -0.73
N GLY A 64 12.02 -11.96 0.53
CA GLY A 64 12.06 -12.90 1.66
C GLY A 64 11.01 -14.00 1.54
N THR A 65 9.79 -13.66 1.10
CA THR A 65 8.71 -14.63 0.89
C THR A 65 9.07 -15.64 -0.22
N LEU A 66 9.63 -15.17 -1.34
CA LEU A 66 10.07 -16.06 -2.42
C LEU A 66 11.20 -17.00 -1.97
N LEU A 67 12.20 -16.46 -1.27
CA LEU A 67 13.33 -17.25 -0.76
C LEU A 67 12.87 -18.29 0.26
N PHE A 68 12.03 -17.88 1.21
CA PHE A 68 11.46 -18.79 2.21
C PHE A 68 10.59 -19.86 1.54
N GLY A 69 9.70 -19.48 0.62
CA GLY A 69 8.84 -20.43 -0.09
C GLY A 69 9.63 -21.44 -0.91
N LYS A 70 10.72 -21.02 -1.57
CA LYS A 70 11.64 -21.93 -2.26
C LYS A 70 12.36 -22.86 -1.29
N ALA A 71 12.87 -22.35 -0.16
CA ALA A 71 13.59 -23.15 0.83
C ALA A 71 12.68 -24.17 1.54
N ALA A 72 11.42 -23.82 1.77
CA ALA A 72 10.43 -24.68 2.39
C ALA A 72 9.77 -25.67 1.40
N GLY A 73 10.07 -25.58 0.10
CA GLY A 73 9.50 -26.46 -0.94
C GLY A 73 8.10 -26.08 -1.41
N PHE A 74 7.62 -24.87 -1.11
CA PHE A 74 6.34 -24.37 -1.64
C PHE A 74 6.45 -23.89 -3.09
N PHE A 75 7.64 -23.49 -3.54
CA PHE A 75 7.88 -23.02 -4.90
C PHE A 75 8.94 -23.86 -5.61
N GLU A 76 8.52 -24.56 -6.67
CA GLU A 76 9.39 -25.23 -7.62
C GLU A 76 9.38 -24.44 -8.94
N PHE A 77 10.53 -23.91 -9.32
CA PHE A 77 10.65 -23.03 -10.49
C PHE A 77 11.07 -23.76 -11.77
N TYR A 78 11.27 -25.09 -11.73
CA TYR A 78 11.62 -25.97 -12.86
C TYR A 78 12.51 -25.29 -13.92
N ASN A 79 13.66 -24.76 -13.48
CA ASN A 79 14.60 -24.02 -14.35
C ASN A 79 15.55 -24.94 -15.12
N ASP A 80 15.40 -26.24 -14.92
CA ASP A 80 16.12 -27.33 -15.56
C ASP A 80 15.30 -27.91 -16.72
N TYR A 81 16.01 -28.42 -17.73
CA TYR A 81 15.40 -29.17 -18.81
C TYR A 81 15.27 -30.64 -18.38
N PRO A 82 14.16 -31.31 -18.70
CA PRO A 82 14.01 -32.71 -18.36
C PRO A 82 15.06 -33.53 -19.12
N GLU A 83 15.86 -34.33 -18.41
CA GLU A 83 16.88 -35.20 -19.02
C GLU A 83 16.29 -36.27 -19.95
N ARG A 84 15.00 -36.57 -19.78
CA ARG A 84 14.27 -37.56 -20.58
C ARG A 84 12.96 -36.95 -21.07
N PRO A 85 12.53 -37.27 -22.29
CA PRO A 85 11.21 -36.85 -22.77
C PRO A 85 10.15 -37.39 -21.82
N ALA A 86 9.09 -36.60 -21.61
CA ALA A 86 7.96 -37.04 -20.81
C ALA A 86 7.40 -38.34 -21.42
N VAL A 87 7.43 -39.42 -20.65
CA VAL A 87 6.72 -40.66 -21.00
C VAL A 87 5.27 -40.41 -20.62
N ILE A 88 4.41 -40.17 -21.61
CA ILE A 88 2.98 -40.02 -21.40
C ILE A 88 2.36 -41.33 -21.85
N ASP A 89 1.62 -41.98 -20.96
CA ASP A 89 0.99 -43.29 -21.18
C ASP A 89 -0.14 -43.27 -22.23
N ASN A 90 -0.34 -42.15 -22.92
CA ASN A 90 -1.43 -41.99 -23.88
C ASN A 90 -1.06 -41.05 -25.04
N TYR A 91 -0.71 -41.63 -26.19
CA TYR A 91 -0.88 -40.94 -27.48
C TYR A 91 -1.40 -41.82 -28.62
N LYS A 92 -1.50 -43.14 -28.43
CA LYS A 92 -1.98 -44.08 -29.46
C LYS A 92 -2.55 -45.32 -28.78
N ASP A 93 -3.87 -45.44 -28.82
CA ASP A 93 -4.52 -46.73 -29.10
C ASP A 93 -4.45 -46.98 -30.62
#